data_AF-A0A963V5A3-F1
#
_entry.id   AF-A0A963V5A3-F1
#
_cell.length_a   1.000
_cell.length_b   1.000
_cell.length_c   1.000
_cell.angle_alpha   90.00
_cell.angle_beta   90.00
_cell.angle_gamma   90.00
#
_symmetry.space_group_name_H-M   'P 1'
#
loop_
_entity.id
_entity.type
_entity.pdbx_description
1 polymer ?
#
loop_
_entity_poly.entity_id
_entity_poly.type
_entity_poly.pdbx_seq_one_letter_code
_entity_poly.pdbx_strand_id
1 'polypeptide(L)'
;MNVFSVISGDSPVILGMPHGGTWLPEALTARLNPTGQALADTDWHIARLYEGLLPGATVVASNVHRYAIDANRDPAGVSLYPGQNTTTLCPLTDFDGNPIWQPGQEPSQDEILARRDGFHAPYHAALRAEVERVKARHGVAILYDCHSIRSRIPFLFDGLLPVFNIGTDGGATCAAPVESAT
;
A
#
# COMPACT_ATOMS: atom_id res chain seq x y z
N MET A 1 -8.76 2.99 17.07
CA MET A 1 -8.99 3.08 15.61
C MET A 1 -8.81 1.69 15.02
N ASN A 2 -9.62 1.29 14.03
CA ASN A 2 -9.37 0.04 13.31
C ASN A 2 -8.26 0.27 12.27
N VAL A 3 -7.26 -0.61 12.20
CA VAL A 3 -6.05 -0.40 11.38
C VAL A 3 -6.24 -0.82 9.92
N PHE A 4 -7.25 -1.63 9.64
CA PHE A 4 -7.69 -1.99 8.30
C PHE A 4 -9.22 -2.10 8.24
N SER A 5 -9.78 -2.19 7.05
CA SER A 5 -11.21 -2.42 6.79
C SER A 5 -11.36 -3.55 5.78
N VAL A 6 -12.40 -4.38 5.94
CA VAL A 6 -12.76 -5.44 4.98
C VAL A 6 -14.22 -5.27 4.57
N ILE A 7 -14.47 -5.29 3.27
CA ILE A 7 -15.80 -5.42 2.69
C ILE A 7 -15.80 -6.74 1.92
N SER A 8 -16.40 -7.78 2.49
CA SER A 8 -16.43 -9.10 1.86
C SER A 8 -17.42 -9.12 0.70
N GLY A 9 -16.95 -9.60 -0.44
CA GLY A 9 -17.74 -9.89 -1.63
C GLY A 9 -17.78 -11.38 -1.96
N ASP A 10 -18.42 -11.70 -3.09
CA ASP A 10 -18.67 -13.06 -3.57
C ASP A 10 -18.12 -13.35 -4.98
N SER A 11 -17.35 -12.42 -5.55
CA SER A 11 -16.62 -12.57 -6.81
C SER A 11 -15.21 -13.17 -6.58
N PRO A 12 -14.54 -13.66 -7.65
CA PRO A 12 -13.16 -14.16 -7.54
C PRO A 12 -12.10 -13.05 -7.40
N VAL A 13 -12.51 -11.77 -7.38
CA VAL A 13 -11.59 -10.61 -7.36
C VAL A 13 -11.54 -9.98 -5.97
N ILE A 14 -10.32 -9.70 -5.53
CA ILE A 14 -10.02 -8.96 -4.31
C ILE A 14 -9.30 -7.67 -4.69
N LEU A 15 -9.77 -6.53 -4.18
CA LEU A 15 -9.13 -5.23 -4.29
C LEU A 15 -8.33 -4.96 -3.01
N GLY A 16 -7.01 -5.00 -3.10
CA GLY A 16 -6.10 -4.58 -2.04
C GLY A 16 -5.88 -3.07 -2.11
N MET A 17 -5.99 -2.35 -1.00
CA MET A 17 -5.78 -0.90 -0.94
C MET A 17 -4.83 -0.56 0.22
N PRO A 18 -3.51 -0.73 0.05
CA PRO A 18 -2.56 -0.57 1.14
C PRO A 18 -2.29 0.90 1.50
N HIS A 19 -2.55 1.86 0.61
CA HIS A 19 -2.06 3.24 0.73
C HIS A 19 -3.15 4.33 0.73
N GLY A 20 -4.44 3.95 0.77
CA GLY A 20 -5.55 4.93 0.84
C GLY A 20 -5.81 5.49 2.23
N GLY A 21 -5.22 4.90 3.28
CA GLY A 21 -5.42 5.29 4.67
C GLY A 21 -4.69 6.58 5.05
N THR A 22 -5.34 7.44 5.84
CA THR A 22 -4.78 8.72 6.32
C THR A 22 -4.57 8.74 7.83
N TRP A 23 -4.93 7.67 8.54
CA TRP A 23 -4.80 7.65 9.99
C TRP A 23 -3.33 7.43 10.41
N LEU A 24 -2.88 8.27 11.33
CA LEU A 24 -1.64 8.11 12.08
C LEU A 24 -1.94 8.18 13.58
N PRO A 25 -1.26 7.37 14.42
CA PRO A 25 -1.26 7.60 15.86
C PRO A 25 -0.77 9.01 16.19
N GLU A 26 -1.42 9.68 17.14
CA GLU A 26 -1.09 11.05 17.54
C GLU A 26 0.40 11.22 17.92
N ALA A 27 0.95 10.22 18.62
CA ALA A 27 2.36 10.17 18.98
C ALA A 27 3.31 10.14 17.78
N LEU A 28 2.89 9.58 16.64
CA LEU A 28 3.65 9.62 15.39
C LEU A 28 3.45 10.96 14.67
N THR A 29 2.22 11.46 14.60
CA THR A 29 1.92 12.76 13.99
C THR A 29 2.71 13.90 14.62
N ALA A 30 2.83 13.90 15.95
CA ALA A 30 3.59 14.92 16.70
C ALA A 30 5.09 14.94 16.38
N ARG A 31 5.63 13.85 15.81
CA ARG A 31 7.03 13.68 15.43
C ARG A 31 7.31 14.01 13.97
N LEU A 32 6.28 14.09 13.14
CA LEU A 32 6.41 14.50 11.76
C LEU A 32 6.70 16.00 11.67
N ASN A 33 7.51 16.37 10.68
CA ASN A 33 7.71 17.77 10.29
C ASN A 33 6.56 18.23 9.37
N PRO A 34 6.52 19.50 8.92
CA PRO A 34 5.45 19.97 8.03
C PRO A 34 5.28 19.15 6.73
N THR A 35 6.38 18.65 6.15
CA THR A 35 6.34 17.76 4.98
C THR A 35 5.64 16.46 5.30
N GLY A 36 6.02 15.81 6.40
CA GLY A 36 5.38 14.56 6.84
C GLY A 36 3.90 14.73 7.19
N GLN A 37 3.53 15.86 7.81
CA GLN A 37 2.14 16.16 8.16
C GLN A 37 1.25 16.44 6.94
N ALA A 38 1.84 16.72 5.76
CA ALA A 38 1.09 16.90 4.53
C ALA A 38 0.52 15.59 3.96
N LEU A 39 1.07 14.43 4.36
CA LEU A 39 0.62 13.10 3.90
C LEU A 39 0.59 12.97 2.38
N ALA A 40 1.57 13.59 1.71
CA ALA A 40 1.59 13.80 0.26
C ALA A 40 1.60 12.50 -0.56
N ASP A 41 2.09 11.41 0.03
CA ASP A 41 2.24 10.11 -0.63
C ASP A 41 1.06 9.16 -0.36
N THR A 42 -0.06 9.68 0.13
CA THR A 42 -1.34 8.95 0.18
C THR A 42 -1.82 8.67 -1.25
N ASP A 43 -2.41 7.50 -1.44
CA ASP A 43 -3.12 7.16 -2.67
C ASP A 43 -4.51 7.82 -2.65
N TRP A 44 -4.51 9.14 -2.80
CA TRP A 44 -5.70 9.97 -2.65
C TRP A 44 -6.81 9.52 -3.58
N HIS A 45 -8.00 9.35 -3.01
CA HIS A 45 -9.23 8.94 -3.69
C HIS A 45 -9.23 7.51 -4.25
N ILE A 46 -8.24 6.66 -3.92
CA ILE A 46 -8.20 5.28 -4.42
C ILE A 46 -9.47 4.49 -4.08
N ALA A 47 -9.98 4.61 -2.85
CA ALA A 47 -11.21 3.96 -2.43
C ALA A 47 -12.42 4.44 -3.26
N ARG A 48 -12.52 5.75 -3.50
CA ARG A 48 -13.59 6.35 -4.31
C ARG A 48 -13.50 5.95 -5.78
N LEU A 49 -12.29 5.81 -6.32
CA LEU A 49 -12.07 5.41 -7.71
C LEU A 49 -12.63 4.01 -7.99
N TYR A 50 -12.46 3.09 -7.04
CA TYR A 50 -12.89 1.70 -7.17
C TYR A 50 -14.29 1.42 -6.60
N GLU A 51 -14.88 2.38 -5.87
CA GLU A 51 -16.20 2.22 -5.26
C GLU A 51 -17.27 1.90 -6.31
N GLY A 52 -17.91 0.72 -6.16
CA GLY A 52 -18.98 0.27 -7.05
C GLY A 52 -18.55 -0.13 -8.47
N LEU A 53 -17.26 -0.03 -8.81
CA LEU A 53 -16.76 -0.34 -10.16
C LEU A 53 -16.89 -1.83 -10.51
N LEU A 54 -16.72 -2.69 -9.50
CA LEU A 54 -16.83 -4.14 -9.64
C LEU A 54 -17.74 -4.72 -8.55
N PRO A 55 -19.04 -4.88 -8.82
CA PRO A 55 -19.99 -5.48 -7.88
C PRO A 55 -19.52 -6.87 -7.42
N GLY A 56 -19.64 -7.13 -6.13
CA GLY A 56 -19.24 -8.41 -5.52
C GLY A 56 -17.74 -8.59 -5.33
N ALA A 57 -16.89 -7.63 -5.70
CA ALA A 57 -15.47 -7.66 -5.33
C ALA A 57 -15.29 -7.54 -3.81
N THR A 58 -14.34 -8.31 -3.28
CA THR A 58 -13.90 -8.13 -1.90
C THR A 58 -12.94 -6.94 -1.85
N VAL A 59 -13.03 -6.09 -0.83
CA VAL A 59 -12.09 -4.98 -0.60
C VAL A 59 -11.38 -5.17 0.72
N VAL A 60 -10.05 -5.06 0.72
CA VAL A 60 -9.21 -5.05 1.93
C VAL A 60 -8.36 -3.79 1.90
N ALA A 61 -8.62 -2.86 2.81
CA ALA A 61 -7.98 -1.55 2.82
C ALA A 61 -7.22 -1.30 4.13
N SER A 62 -6.00 -0.78 4.05
CA SER A 62 -5.32 -0.22 5.22
C SER A 62 -5.93 1.14 5.55
N ASN A 63 -6.25 1.36 6.83
CA ASN A 63 -6.64 2.68 7.32
C ASN A 63 -5.40 3.49 7.79
N VAL A 64 -4.28 2.80 8.03
CA VAL A 64 -3.01 3.41 8.48
C VAL A 64 -2.31 4.08 7.31
N HIS A 65 -1.85 5.31 7.51
CA HIS A 65 -1.05 6.02 6.52
C HIS A 65 0.35 5.39 6.38
N ARG A 66 0.85 5.35 5.15
CA ARG A 66 2.12 4.70 4.79
C ARG A 66 3.35 5.23 5.52
N TYR A 67 3.32 6.47 6.00
CA TYR A 67 4.40 7.05 6.80
C TYR A 67 4.53 6.42 8.19
N ALA A 68 3.47 5.82 8.75
CA ALA A 68 3.62 4.99 9.95
C ALA A 68 4.31 3.68 9.58
N ILE A 69 3.80 2.99 8.55
CA ILE A 69 4.40 1.80 7.95
C ILE A 69 3.81 1.58 6.56
N ASP A 70 4.66 1.26 5.58
CA ASP A 70 4.24 0.96 4.22
C ASP A 70 3.77 -0.50 4.15
N ALA A 71 2.44 -0.69 4.05
CA ALA A 71 1.83 -2.02 3.98
C ALA A 71 2.20 -2.81 2.70
N ASN A 72 2.76 -2.15 1.68
CA ASN A 72 3.18 -2.78 0.43
C ASN A 72 4.71 -2.95 0.34
N ARG A 73 5.40 -2.94 1.50
CA ARG A 73 6.82 -3.30 1.61
C ARG A 73 6.98 -4.64 2.29
N ASP A 74 8.08 -5.32 1.93
CA ASP A 74 8.50 -6.54 2.58
C ASP A 74 8.68 -6.29 4.10
N PRO A 75 8.09 -7.12 4.98
CA PRO A 75 8.15 -6.94 6.43
C PRO A 75 9.56 -7.10 7.03
N ALA A 76 10.50 -7.69 6.29
CA ALA A 76 11.93 -7.75 6.61
C ALA A 76 12.72 -6.55 6.06
N GLY A 77 12.08 -5.66 5.30
CA GLY A 77 12.70 -4.43 4.78
C GLY A 77 13.58 -4.64 3.55
N VAL A 78 13.47 -5.79 2.88
CA VAL A 78 14.22 -6.09 1.66
C VAL A 78 13.69 -5.24 0.50
N SER A 79 14.60 -4.53 -0.20
CA SER A 79 14.24 -3.79 -1.41
C SER A 79 14.20 -4.71 -2.62
N LEU A 80 13.14 -4.57 -3.44
CA LEU A 80 12.96 -5.32 -4.67
C LEU A 80 13.75 -4.75 -5.86
N TYR A 81 14.22 -3.50 -5.76
CA TYR A 81 14.85 -2.77 -6.88
C TYR A 81 16.27 -2.32 -6.51
N PRO A 82 17.28 -3.20 -6.64
CA PRO A 82 18.67 -2.84 -6.41
C PRO A 82 19.09 -1.64 -7.29
N GLY A 83 19.65 -0.60 -6.66
CA GLY A 83 20.15 0.58 -7.36
C GLY A 83 19.11 1.64 -7.73
N GLN A 84 17.83 1.46 -7.34
CA GLN A 84 16.80 2.48 -7.49
C GLN A 84 16.46 3.12 -6.14
N ASN A 85 16.04 4.39 -6.19
CA ASN A 85 15.48 5.06 -5.02
C ASN A 85 14.19 4.35 -4.60
N THR A 86 14.15 3.90 -3.34
CA THR A 86 12.98 3.24 -2.77
C THR A 86 12.75 3.76 -1.36
N THR A 87 11.49 3.78 -0.94
CA THR A 87 11.14 4.02 0.47
C THR A 87 11.33 2.75 1.29
N THR A 88 11.71 2.93 2.55
CA THR A 88 11.83 1.88 3.57
C THR A 88 10.47 1.43 4.09
N LEU A 89 10.44 0.31 4.83
CA LEU A 89 9.22 -0.20 5.49
C LEU A 89 8.55 0.86 6.38
N CYS A 90 9.32 1.61 7.16
CA CYS A 90 8.87 2.87 7.76
C CYS A 90 9.58 4.01 7.01
N PRO A 91 8.88 4.77 6.14
CA PRO A 91 9.52 5.79 5.31
C PRO A 91 10.26 6.86 6.14
N LEU A 92 11.43 7.26 5.65
CA LEU A 92 12.20 8.39 6.20
C LEU A 92 12.05 9.67 5.38
N THR A 93 11.69 9.52 4.11
CA THR A 93 11.45 10.60 3.17
C THR A 93 10.09 10.43 2.48
N ASP A 94 9.60 11.52 1.91
CA ASP A 94 8.50 11.48 0.95
C ASP A 94 8.99 10.96 -0.42
N PHE A 95 8.08 10.91 -1.40
CA PHE A 95 8.41 10.54 -2.77
C PHE A 95 9.23 11.58 -3.55
N ASP A 96 9.48 12.77 -3.01
CA ASP A 96 10.39 13.75 -3.58
C ASP A 96 11.79 13.69 -2.95
N GLY A 97 12.00 12.78 -1.98
CA GLY A 97 13.26 12.60 -1.27
C GLY A 97 13.45 13.55 -0.08
N ASN A 98 12.41 14.29 0.32
CA ASN A 98 12.48 15.21 1.46
C ASN A 98 12.27 14.46 2.78
N PRO A 99 13.03 14.75 3.85
CA PRO A 99 12.78 14.17 5.16
C PRO A 99 11.37 14.47 5.67
N ILE A 100 10.70 13.49 6.29
CA ILE A 100 9.34 13.65 6.84
C ILE A 100 9.27 13.72 8.38
N TRP A 101 10.35 13.33 9.06
CA TRP A 101 10.46 13.39 10.52
C TRP A 101 11.10 14.71 10.96
N GLN A 102 10.76 15.16 12.17
CA GLN A 102 11.58 16.17 12.84
C GLN A 102 12.98 15.61 13.11
N PRO A 103 14.04 16.44 13.17
CA PRO A 103 15.39 15.97 13.39
C PRO A 103 15.51 15.11 14.66
N GLY A 104 16.02 13.88 14.53
CA GLY A 104 16.18 12.94 15.64
C GLY A 104 14.89 12.24 16.09
N GLN A 105 13.80 12.38 15.34
CA GLN A 105 12.51 11.74 15.61
C GLN A 105 12.22 10.58 14.64
N GLU A 106 13.20 10.14 13.86
CA GLU A 106 13.11 8.97 12.99
C GLU A 106 12.75 7.71 13.79
N PRO A 107 12.05 6.72 13.18
CA PRO A 107 11.73 5.47 13.85
C PRO A 107 12.98 4.68 14.20
N SER A 108 13.11 4.27 15.45
CA SER A 108 14.09 3.27 15.88
C SER A 108 13.70 1.86 15.42
N GLN A 109 14.66 0.93 15.45
CA GLN A 109 14.42 -0.45 15.02
C GLN A 109 13.29 -1.14 15.81
N ASP A 110 13.25 -0.96 17.13
CA ASP A 110 12.20 -1.55 17.99
C ASP A 110 10.82 -0.99 17.65
N GLU A 111 10.73 0.30 17.30
CA GLU A 111 9.49 0.90 16.83
C GLU A 111 9.05 0.34 15.47
N ILE A 112 9.99 0.11 14.54
CA ILE A 112 9.67 -0.51 13.26
C ILE A 112 9.07 -1.90 13.49
N LEU A 113 9.65 -2.70 14.37
CA LEU A 113 9.14 -4.02 14.74
C LEU A 113 7.74 -3.93 15.37
N ALA A 114 7.54 -3.00 16.30
CA ALA A 114 6.23 -2.80 16.94
C ALA A 114 5.15 -2.36 15.93
N ARG A 115 5.49 -1.47 14.98
CA ARG A 115 4.58 -1.03 13.90
C ARG A 115 4.29 -2.15 12.92
N ARG A 116 5.28 -3.00 12.62
CA ARG A 116 5.08 -4.20 11.81
C ARG A 116 4.04 -5.12 12.46
N ASP A 117 4.20 -5.40 13.74
CA ASP A 117 3.32 -6.33 14.45
C ASP A 117 1.93 -5.72 14.71
N GLY A 118 1.86 -4.40 14.93
CA GLY A 118 0.61 -3.69 15.24
C GLY A 118 -0.21 -3.22 14.04
N PHE A 119 0.41 -2.99 12.88
CA PHE A 119 -0.26 -2.39 11.71
C PHE A 119 -0.11 -3.22 10.43
N HIS A 120 1.12 -3.61 10.08
CA HIS A 120 1.41 -4.35 8.83
C HIS A 120 0.87 -5.78 8.88
N ALA A 121 1.24 -6.54 9.92
CA ALA A 121 0.84 -7.93 10.07
C ALA A 121 -0.70 -8.11 10.16
N PRO A 122 -1.46 -7.26 10.87
CA PRO A 122 -2.93 -7.35 10.88
C PRO A 122 -3.57 -7.12 9.50
N TYR A 123 -3.10 -6.12 8.72
CA TYR A 123 -3.58 -5.91 7.34
C TYR A 123 -3.31 -7.15 6.48
N HIS A 124 -2.10 -7.69 6.53
CA HIS A 124 -1.72 -8.88 5.75
C HIS A 124 -2.43 -10.15 6.21
N ALA A 125 -2.75 -10.27 7.49
CA ALA A 125 -3.56 -11.38 8.00
C ALA A 125 -5.00 -11.31 7.45
N ALA A 126 -5.61 -10.12 7.41
CA ALA A 126 -6.92 -9.91 6.82
C ALA A 126 -6.92 -10.19 5.31
N LEU A 127 -5.93 -9.66 4.58
CA LEU A 127 -5.79 -9.89 3.14
C LEU A 127 -5.63 -11.38 2.82
N ARG A 128 -4.79 -12.09 3.57
CA ARG A 128 -4.60 -13.53 3.43
C ARG A 128 -5.87 -14.32 3.69
N ALA A 129 -6.62 -13.97 4.74
CA ALA A 129 -7.88 -14.62 5.05
C ALA A 129 -8.89 -14.50 3.90
N GLU A 130 -8.97 -13.32 3.27
CA GLU A 130 -9.84 -13.11 2.11
C GLU A 130 -9.35 -13.84 0.86
N VAL A 131 -8.04 -13.89 0.62
CA VAL A 131 -7.45 -14.69 -0.48
C VAL A 131 -7.81 -16.17 -0.33
N GLU A 132 -7.63 -16.74 0.86
CA GLU A 132 -7.97 -18.14 1.11
C GLU A 132 -9.48 -18.40 0.99
N ARG A 133 -10.31 -17.49 1.50
CA ARG A 133 -11.78 -17.59 1.39
C ARG A 133 -12.25 -17.57 -0.06
N VAL A 134 -11.78 -16.60 -0.85
CA VAL A 134 -12.15 -16.44 -2.26
C VAL A 134 -11.65 -17.64 -3.07
N LYS A 135 -10.41 -18.07 -2.85
CA LYS A 135 -9.83 -19.24 -3.52
C LYS A 135 -10.60 -20.52 -3.19
N ALA A 136 -10.99 -20.73 -1.93
CA ALA A 136 -11.79 -21.89 -1.53
C ALA A 136 -13.17 -21.92 -2.22
N ARG A 137 -13.76 -20.75 -2.49
CA ARG A 137 -15.07 -20.62 -3.14
C ARG A 137 -15.02 -20.78 -4.65
N HIS A 138 -14.00 -20.20 -5.31
CA HIS A 138 -13.96 -20.09 -6.78
C HIS A 138 -12.90 -20.99 -7.43
N GLY A 139 -12.06 -21.66 -6.64
CA GLY A 139 -10.87 -22.37 -7.13
C GLY A 139 -9.70 -21.45 -7.49
N VAL A 140 -9.92 -20.14 -7.51
CA VAL A 140 -8.95 -19.09 -7.82
C VAL A 140 -9.26 -17.83 -7.02
N ALA A 141 -8.24 -17.02 -6.75
CA ALA A 141 -8.39 -15.65 -6.27
C ALA A 141 -7.51 -14.74 -7.14
N ILE A 142 -8.09 -13.64 -7.62
CA ILE A 142 -7.38 -12.59 -8.36
C ILE A 142 -7.23 -11.41 -7.41
N LEU A 143 -6.01 -11.18 -6.92
CA LEU A 143 -5.70 -9.99 -6.13
C LEU A 143 -5.28 -8.86 -7.08
N TYR A 144 -6.07 -7.80 -7.12
CA TYR A 144 -5.72 -6.55 -7.78
C TYR A 144 -5.27 -5.56 -6.72
N ASP A 145 -3.97 -5.25 -6.69
CA ASP A 145 -3.39 -4.29 -5.75
C ASP A 145 -3.58 -2.86 -6.29
N CYS A 146 -4.51 -2.13 -5.70
CA CYS A 146 -4.98 -0.84 -6.18
C CYS A 146 -4.10 0.29 -5.67
N HIS A 147 -3.53 1.06 -6.60
CA HIS A 147 -2.70 2.24 -6.28
C HIS A 147 -3.06 3.45 -7.12
N SER A 148 -2.68 4.63 -6.62
CA SER A 148 -2.62 5.87 -7.38
C SER A 148 -1.34 6.62 -7.03
N ILE A 149 -0.80 7.38 -7.98
CA ILE A 149 0.46 8.07 -7.80
C ILE A 149 0.45 9.39 -8.58
N ARG A 150 1.23 10.37 -8.13
CA ARG A 150 1.43 11.62 -8.89
C ARG A 150 2.04 11.28 -10.25
N SER A 151 1.58 11.94 -11.30
CA SER A 151 1.99 11.66 -12.69
C SER A 151 3.46 12.02 -12.98
N ARG A 152 4.09 12.84 -12.12
CA ARG A 152 5.51 13.20 -12.18
C ARG A 152 6.12 13.09 -10.79
N ILE A 153 7.06 12.15 -10.63
CA ILE A 153 7.84 11.96 -9.40
C ILE A 153 9.30 11.70 -9.79
N PRO A 154 10.08 12.75 -10.10
CA PRO A 154 11.43 12.61 -10.66
C PRO A 154 12.42 11.86 -9.77
N PHE A 155 12.18 11.84 -8.44
CA PHE A 155 13.02 11.11 -7.51
C PHE A 155 12.89 9.59 -7.66
N LEU A 156 11.73 9.10 -8.12
CA LEU A 156 11.45 7.67 -8.31
C LEU A 156 11.46 7.24 -9.78
N PHE A 157 10.99 8.10 -10.70
CA PHE A 157 10.78 7.75 -12.10
C PHE A 157 11.17 8.88 -13.05
N ASP A 158 11.68 8.51 -14.22
CA ASP A 158 11.95 9.45 -15.30
C ASP A 158 10.66 9.84 -16.04
N GLY A 159 10.47 11.15 -16.24
CA GLY A 159 9.44 11.68 -17.15
C GLY A 159 8.01 11.70 -16.59
N LEU A 160 7.04 11.65 -17.52
CA LEU A 160 5.61 11.60 -17.21
C LEU A 160 5.17 10.14 -17.21
N LEU A 161 4.55 9.70 -16.11
CA LEU A 161 4.02 8.34 -15.99
C LEU A 161 2.80 8.12 -16.89
N PRO A 162 2.58 6.88 -17.37
CA PRO A 162 1.33 6.49 -18.03
C PRO A 162 0.11 6.75 -17.15
N VAL A 163 -1.06 6.93 -17.78
CA VAL A 163 -2.34 7.07 -17.05
C VAL A 163 -2.69 5.80 -16.27
N PHE A 164 -2.41 4.63 -16.86
CA PHE A 164 -2.55 3.34 -16.21
C PHE A 164 -1.22 2.58 -16.29
N ASN A 165 -0.81 1.99 -15.18
CA ASN A 165 0.37 1.15 -15.09
C ASN A 165 -0.03 -0.18 -14.46
N ILE A 166 0.06 -1.27 -15.24
CA ILE A 166 -0.26 -2.63 -14.79
C ILE A 166 1.04 -3.36 -14.52
N GLY A 167 1.31 -3.63 -13.24
CA GLY A 167 2.50 -4.37 -12.81
C GLY A 167 2.23 -5.87 -12.70
N THR A 168 2.98 -6.68 -13.44
CA THR A 168 2.90 -8.16 -13.39
C THR A 168 4.23 -8.83 -13.01
N ASP A 169 5.24 -8.05 -12.64
CA ASP A 169 6.62 -8.51 -12.40
C ASP A 169 7.16 -9.37 -13.56
N GLY A 170 7.08 -8.81 -14.78
CA GLY A 170 7.48 -9.53 -16.00
C GLY A 170 6.63 -10.76 -16.31
N GLY A 171 5.35 -10.77 -15.89
CA GLY A 171 4.43 -11.90 -16.05
C GLY A 171 4.55 -12.99 -14.98
N ALA A 172 5.37 -12.79 -13.94
CA ALA A 172 5.56 -13.79 -12.88
C ALA A 172 4.41 -13.83 -11.85
N THR A 173 3.68 -12.72 -11.68
CA THR A 173 2.67 -12.56 -10.61
C THR A 173 1.23 -12.56 -11.11
N CYS A 174 1.01 -12.54 -12.42
CA CYS A 174 -0.33 -12.56 -13.03
C CYS A 174 -0.38 -13.60 -14.16
N ALA A 175 -1.46 -14.37 -14.22
CA ALA A 175 -1.66 -15.31 -15.33
C ALA A 175 -1.96 -14.55 -16.63
N ALA A 176 -1.34 -14.95 -17.73
CA ALA A 176 -1.47 -14.27 -19.02
C ALA A 176 -2.94 -14.00 -19.47
N PRO A 177 -3.91 -14.93 -19.29
CA PRO A 177 -5.30 -14.64 -19.64
C PRO A 177 -5.96 -13.51 -18.83
N VAL A 178 -5.49 -13.28 -17.60
CA VAL A 178 -5.97 -12.17 -16.75
C VAL A 178 -5.29 -10.87 -17.16
N GLU A 179 -3.98 -10.91 -17.42
CA GLU A 179 -3.20 -9.76 -17.89
C GLU A 179 -3.71 -9.22 -19.24
N SER A 180 -4.12 -10.10 -20.15
CA SER A 180 -4.60 -9.71 -21.48
C SER A 180 -6.10 -9.46 -21.58
N ALA A 181 -6.84 -9.44 -20.47
CA ALA A 181 -8.28 -9.23 -20.49
C ALA A 181 -8.62 -7.77 -20.88
N THR A 182 -9.53 -7.60 -21.86
CA THR A 182 -9.99 -6.30 -22.38
C THR A 182 -11.48 -6.12 -22.21
#